data_AF-R9K4T8-F1
#
_entry.id   AF-R9K4T8-F1
#
_cell.length_a   1.000
_cell.length_b   1.000
_cell.length_c   1.000
_cell.angle_alpha   90.00
_cell.angle_beta   90.00
_cell.angle_gamma   90.00
#
_symmetry.space_group_name_H-M   'P 1'
#
loop_
_entity.id
_entity.type
_entity.pdbx_description
1 polymer ?
#
loop_
_entity_poly.entity_id
_entity_poly.type
_entity_poly.pdbx_seq_one_letter_code
_entity_poly.pdbx_strand_id
1 'polypeptide(L)' 'MNPKTLQYIMGHSDISVTLNTYTHLGFEDAIEEMRRISGN' A
#
# COMPACT_ATOMS: atom_id res chain seq x y z
N MET A 1 1.11 9.84 -1.63
CA MET A 1 1.01 10.25 -0.21
C MET A 1 1.81 9.29 0.65
N ASN A 2 2.43 9.72 1.76
CA ASN A 2 3.08 8.80 2.69
C ASN A 2 2.02 7.99 3.47
N PRO A 3 2.00 6.65 3.37
CA PRO A 3 0.97 5.82 3.99
C PRO A 3 0.99 5.86 5.54
N LYS A 4 2.12 6.19 6.17
CA LYS A 4 2.21 6.38 7.63
C LYS A 4 1.60 7.70 8.09
N THR A 5 1.73 8.76 7.30
CA THR A 5 1.04 10.03 7.56
C THR A 5 -0.47 9.82 7.50
N LEU A 6 -0.95 9.06 6.51
CA LEU A 6 -2.36 8.72 6.41
C LEU A 6 -2.81 7.79 7.56
N GLN A 7 -2.02 6.79 7.95
CA GLN A 7 -2.31 5.94 9.12
C GLN A 7 -2.58 6.79 10.38
N TYR A 8 -1.72 7.77 10.65
CA TYR A 8 -1.85 8.66 11.80
C TYR A 8 -3.13 9.49 11.74
N ILE A 9 -3.43 10.10 10.60
CA ILE A 9 -4.65 10.90 10.40
C ILE A 9 -5.91 10.04 10.58
N MET A 10 -5.89 8.81 10.09
CA MET A 10 -7.03 7.89 10.16
C MET A 10 -7.17 7.20 11.53
N GLY A 11 -6.19 7.34 12.43
CA GLY A 11 -6.23 6.74 13.76
C GLY A 11 -6.18 5.20 13.76
N HIS A 12 -5.66 4.59 12.69
CA HIS A 12 -5.59 3.13 12.61
C HIS A 12 -4.42 2.61 13.45
N SER A 13 -4.73 1.76 14.42
CA SER A 13 -3.73 1.07 15.25
C SER A 13 -2.86 0.11 14.42
N ASP A 14 -3.42 -0.46 13.34
CA ASP A 14 -2.73 -1.37 12.44
C ASP A 14 -2.63 -0.81 11.02
N ILE A 15 -1.44 -0.93 10.41
CA ILE A 15 -1.15 -0.36 9.08
C ILE A 15 -1.89 -1.09 7.94
N SER A 16 -2.28 -2.35 8.13
CA SER A 16 -3.03 -3.12 7.12
C SER A 16 -4.40 -2.50 6.85
N VAL A 17 -5.05 -1.90 7.85
CA VAL A 17 -6.35 -1.23 7.68
C VAL A 17 -6.21 -0.04 6.72
N THR A 18 -5.16 0.76 6.88
CA THR A 18 -4.86 1.88 5.97
C THR A 18 -4.52 1.39 4.58
N LEU A 19 -3.65 0.39 4.46
CA LEU A 19 -3.21 -0.12 3.16
C LEU A 19 -4.37 -0.76 2.39
N ASN A 20 -5.16 -1.61 3.03
CA ASN A 20 -6.31 -2.27 2.38
C ASN A 20 -7.38 -1.26 1.92
N THR A 21 -7.57 -0.17 2.66
CA THR A 21 -8.59 0.82 2.32
C THR A 21 -8.14 1.77 1.21
N TYR A 22 -6.85 2.15 1.17
CA TYR A 22 -6.39 3.27 0.34
C TYR A 22 -5.42 2.92 -0.77
N THR A 23 -4.72 1.78 -0.69
CA THR A 23 -3.83 1.42 -1.79
C THR A 23 -4.63 0.99 -3.02
N HIS A 24 -5.86 0.48 -2.86
CA HIS A 24 -6.73 -0.01 -3.94
C HIS A 24 -5.98 -0.87 -4.98
N LEU A 25 -4.89 -1.54 -4.55
CA LEU A 25 -4.03 -2.29 -5.46
C LEU A 25 -4.69 -3.63 -5.78
N GLY A 26 -4.81 -3.90 -7.08
CA GLY A 26 -5.20 -5.20 -7.60
C GLY A 26 -4.02 -6.17 -7.64
N PHE A 27 -4.31 -7.39 -8.08
CA PHE A 27 -3.28 -8.42 -8.25
C PHE A 27 -2.28 -8.04 -9.35
N GLU A 28 -2.76 -7.40 -10.41
CA GLU A 28 -1.97 -6.95 -11.55
C GLU A 28 -0.97 -5.86 -11.14
N ASP A 29 -1.40 -4.88 -10.35
CA ASP A 29 -0.52 -3.82 -9.83
C ASP A 29 0.59 -4.40 -8.95
N ALA A 30 0.27 -5.41 -8.13
CA ALA A 30 1.24 -6.10 -7.30
C ALA A 30 2.27 -6.88 -8.15
N ILE A 31 1.85 -7.52 -9.25
CA ILE A 31 2.77 -8.22 -10.15
C ILE A 31 3.72 -7.23 -10.84
N GLU A 32 3.20 -6.10 -11.32
CA GLU A 32 4.00 -5.09 -12.00
C GLU A 32 5.08 -4.53 -11.06
N GLU A 33 4.70 -4.20 -9.82
CA GLU A 33 5.64 -3.71 -8.82
C GLU A 33 6.69 -4.76 -8.45
N MET A 34 6.29 -6.03 -8.30
CA MET A 34 7.22 -7.14 -8.06
C MET A 34 8.23 -7.34 -9.19
N ARG A 35 7.81 -7.15 -10.45
CA ARG A 35 8.71 -7.20 -11.61
C ARG A 35 9.69 -6.04 -11.59
N ARG A 36 9.20 -4.82 -11.33
CA ARG A 36 10.02 -3.59 -11.25
C ARG A 36 11.12 -3.70 -10.18
N ILE A 37 10.81 -4.20 -8.99
CA ILE A 37 11.80 -4.37 -7.91
C ILE A 37 12.73 -5.57 -8.13
N SER A 38 12.29 -6.57 -8.88
CA SER A 38 13.10 -7.76 -9.22
C SER A 38 14.14 -7.48 -10.30
N GLY A 39 14.14 -6.30 -10.93
CA GLY A 39 15.20 -5.86 -11.85
C GLY A 39 15.22 -6.57 -13.22
N ASN A 40 14.07 -7.05 -13.70
CA ASN A 40 13.91 -7.52 -15.08
C ASN A 40 13.41 -6.41 -16.02
#